data_AF-A0A963RCU8-F1
#
_entry.id   AF-A0A963RCU8-F1
#
_cell.length_a   1.000
_cell.length_b   1.000
_cell.length_c   1.000
_cell.angle_alpha   90.00
_cell.angle_beta   90.00
_cell.angle_gamma   90.00
#
_symmetry.space_group_name_H-M   'P 1'
#
loop_
_entity.id
_entity.type
_entity.pdbx_description
1 polymer ?
#
loop_
_entity_poly.entity_id
_entity_poly.type
_entity_poly.pdbx_seq_one_letter_code
_entity_poly.pdbx_strand_id
1 'polypeptide(L)'
;MPDALRLSGNAYEEDCDWSLVYLAFESELPLQKTSTAGFLQLARDTVRCWHPDRYAAHTGESVAPNQSSVLRTREAYRAAIGEFCTTTAWGDWADWVPEGKVGVIARKVVSVNHLGRPTYADDELCALVDKDAYRERGEVTVLSAIAHTIIDPPETIRPKRIA
;
A
#
# COMPACT_ATOMS: atom_id res chain seq x y z
N MET A 1 4.30 28.08 3.13
CA MET A 1 4.50 26.62 3.03
C MET A 1 5.72 26.32 2.16
N PRO A 2 6.75 25.64 2.68
CA PRO A 2 7.91 25.18 1.90
C PRO A 2 7.50 24.36 0.68
N ASP A 3 8.24 24.48 -0.42
CA ASP A 3 7.87 23.85 -1.69
C ASP A 3 7.82 22.31 -1.60
N ALA A 4 8.78 21.69 -0.88
CA ALA A 4 8.81 20.24 -0.66
C ALA A 4 7.54 19.68 0.00
N LEU A 5 6.89 20.49 0.83
CA LEU A 5 5.71 20.11 1.61
C LEU A 5 4.40 20.61 0.99
N ARG A 6 4.45 21.34 -0.12
CA ARG A 6 3.24 21.82 -0.80
C ARG A 6 2.59 20.70 -1.60
N LEU A 7 1.29 20.47 -1.37
CA LEU A 7 0.50 19.55 -2.19
C LEU A 7 0.33 20.09 -3.61
N SER A 8 0.40 19.21 -4.60
CA SER A 8 0.29 19.56 -6.02
C SER A 8 -1.14 19.48 -6.57
N GLY A 9 -2.08 18.92 -5.80
CA GLY A 9 -3.48 18.73 -6.17
C GLY A 9 -4.45 19.41 -5.21
N ASN A 10 -5.74 19.24 -5.48
CA ASN A 10 -6.85 19.77 -4.67
C ASN A 10 -7.41 18.76 -3.66
N ALA A 11 -6.89 17.53 -3.64
CA ALA A 11 -7.23 16.53 -2.65
C ALA A 11 -6.36 16.70 -1.41
N TYR A 12 -7.00 16.66 -0.24
CA TYR A 12 -6.38 16.70 1.07
C TYR A 12 -6.86 15.47 1.86
N GLU A 13 -5.94 14.59 2.20
CA GLU A 13 -6.19 13.42 3.03
C GLU A 13 -6.05 13.82 4.50
N GLU A 14 -7.18 13.94 5.20
CA GLU A 14 -7.26 14.53 6.54
C GLU A 14 -6.34 13.82 7.55
N ASP A 15 -6.20 12.49 7.44
CA ASP A 15 -5.42 11.70 8.40
C ASP A 15 -3.90 11.80 8.19
N CYS A 16 -3.46 12.30 7.03
CA CYS A 16 -2.03 12.34 6.65
C CYS A 16 -1.53 13.77 6.42
N ASP A 17 -2.23 14.56 5.61
CA ASP A 17 -1.74 15.83 5.06
C ASP A 17 -1.69 16.95 6.11
N TRP A 18 -2.45 16.84 7.22
CA TRP A 18 -2.39 17.77 8.34
C TRP A 18 -0.97 17.95 8.87
N SER A 19 -0.22 16.85 8.90
CA SER A 19 1.12 16.77 9.48
C SER A 19 2.16 17.58 8.69
N LEU A 20 1.92 17.82 7.39
CA LEU A 20 2.81 18.62 6.55
C LEU A 20 2.94 20.05 7.08
N VAL A 21 1.83 20.67 7.51
CA VAL A 21 1.81 22.04 8.04
C VAL A 21 2.60 22.11 9.34
N TYR A 22 2.43 21.13 10.24
CA TYR A 22 3.15 21.10 11.51
C TYR A 22 4.66 20.92 11.31
N LEU A 23 5.07 20.09 10.34
CA LEU A 23 6.48 19.94 9.98
C LEU A 23 7.06 21.25 9.41
N ALA A 24 6.30 21.97 8.59
CA ALA A 24 6.75 23.20 7.95
C ALA A 24 7.08 24.34 8.92
N PHE A 25 6.34 24.39 10.03
CA PHE A 25 6.43 25.45 11.03
C PHE A 25 6.95 24.91 12.37
N GLU A 26 7.64 23.77 12.35
CA GLU A 26 8.08 23.06 13.56
C GLU A 26 8.93 23.94 14.49
N SER A 27 9.76 24.83 13.95
CA SER A 27 10.55 25.78 14.75
C SER A 27 9.75 26.94 15.34
N GLU A 28 8.59 27.26 14.76
CA GLU A 28 7.77 28.43 15.13
C GLU A 28 6.67 28.06 16.14
N LEU A 29 6.08 26.87 16.00
CA LEU A 29 4.95 26.41 16.82
C LEU A 29 5.25 26.32 18.33
N PRO A 30 6.45 25.89 18.79
CA PRO A 30 6.82 25.95 20.19
C PRO A 30 6.88 27.37 20.75
N LEU A 31 7.31 28.35 19.94
CA LEU A 31 7.40 29.76 20.35
C LEU A 31 6.00 30.35 20.58
N GLN A 32 5.03 29.90 19.80
CA GLN A 32 3.62 30.28 19.93
C GLN A 32 2.87 29.49 21.02
N LYS A 33 3.51 28.47 21.62
CA LYS A 33 2.92 27.55 22.61
C LYS A 33 1.65 26.85 22.10
N THR A 34 1.52 26.70 20.79
CA THR A 34 0.36 26.08 20.12
C THR A 34 0.54 24.58 19.89
N SER A 35 1.71 24.01 20.20
CA SER A 35 1.99 22.59 20.05
C SER A 35 2.98 22.10 21.10
N THR A 36 2.82 20.84 21.52
CA THR A 36 3.75 20.17 22.42
C THR A 36 4.82 19.45 21.62
N ALA A 37 5.97 19.17 22.24
CA ALA A 37 7.05 18.40 21.60
C ALA A 37 6.57 17.02 21.12
N GLY A 38 5.71 16.34 21.90
CA GLY A 38 5.14 15.05 21.51
C GLY A 38 4.21 15.16 20.29
N PHE A 39 3.45 16.25 20.17
CA PHE A 39 2.59 16.48 19.00
C PHE A 39 3.41 16.77 17.73
N LEU A 40 4.50 17.53 17.85
CA LEU A 40 5.41 17.78 16.74
C LEU A 40 6.12 16.50 16.30
N GLN A 41 6.55 15.65 17.26
CA GLN A 41 7.10 14.34 16.94
C GLN A 41 6.07 13.45 16.20
N LEU A 42 4.81 13.45 16.63
CA LEU A 42 3.74 12.75 15.93
C LEU A 42 3.58 13.26 14.49
N ALA A 43 3.63 14.57 14.28
CA ALA A 43 3.57 15.14 12.94
C ALA A 43 4.77 14.69 12.09
N ARG A 44 6.00 14.75 12.63
CA ARG A 44 7.20 14.23 11.94
C ARG A 44 7.04 12.76 11.56
N ASP A 45 6.58 11.94 12.49
CA ASP A 45 6.39 10.50 12.27
C ASP A 45 5.31 10.22 11.22
N THR A 46 4.24 11.02 11.22
CA THR A 46 3.16 10.94 10.22
C THR A 46 3.69 11.29 8.83
N VAL A 47 4.39 12.43 8.67
CA VAL A 47 4.97 12.82 7.37
C VAL A 47 6.00 11.78 6.91
N ARG A 48 6.86 11.30 7.80
CA ARG A 48 7.86 10.27 7.48
C ARG A 48 7.21 8.97 7.02
N CYS A 49 6.10 8.58 7.63
CA CYS A 49 5.39 7.36 7.28
C CYS A 49 4.68 7.47 5.92
N TRP A 50 3.93 8.55 5.70
CA TRP A 50 3.00 8.69 4.57
C TRP A 50 3.53 9.50 3.39
N HIS A 51 4.46 10.42 3.64
CA HIS A 51 5.09 11.27 2.64
C HIS A 51 6.63 11.22 2.74
N PRO A 52 7.23 10.01 2.69
CA PRO A 52 8.67 9.82 2.93
C PRO A 52 9.55 10.67 2.01
N ASP A 53 9.18 10.83 0.73
CA ASP A 53 9.94 11.63 -0.22
C ASP A 53 9.89 13.14 0.14
N ARG A 54 8.74 13.63 0.62
CA ARG A 54 8.57 15.02 1.05
C ARG A 54 9.31 15.29 2.36
N TYR A 55 9.26 14.33 3.28
CA TYR A 55 10.03 14.37 4.52
C TYR A 55 11.52 14.54 4.19
N ALA A 56 12.08 13.62 3.40
CA ALA A 56 13.49 13.64 3.03
C ALA A 56 13.89 14.92 2.28
N ALA A 57 13.04 15.40 1.37
CA ALA A 57 13.29 16.64 0.63
C ALA A 57 13.26 17.89 1.53
N HIS A 58 12.46 17.88 2.60
CA HIS A 58 12.35 19.02 3.51
C HIS A 58 13.41 19.00 4.63
N THR A 59 13.66 17.84 5.23
CA THR A 59 14.55 17.70 6.39
C THR A 59 15.99 17.36 6.01
N GLY A 60 16.20 16.82 4.80
CA GLY A 60 17.47 16.23 4.38
C GLY A 60 17.76 14.85 4.98
N GLU A 61 16.84 14.30 5.79
CA GLU A 61 17.00 13.01 6.44
C GLU A 61 16.51 11.86 5.54
N SER A 62 17.31 10.80 5.41
CA SER A 62 16.89 9.59 4.72
C SER A 62 15.83 8.82 5.53
N VAL A 63 14.78 8.35 4.87
CA VAL A 63 13.75 7.50 5.49
C VAL A 63 14.03 6.04 5.16
N ALA A 64 14.21 5.20 6.19
CA ALA A 64 14.37 3.77 5.99
C ALA A 64 13.02 3.09 5.67
N PRO A 65 12.99 1.99 4.88
CA PRO A 65 11.74 1.34 4.50
C PRO A 65 10.86 0.88 5.68
N ASN A 66 11.47 0.46 6.79
CA ASN A 66 10.73 0.05 7.99
C ASN A 66 10.07 1.23 8.75
N GLN A 67 10.39 2.47 8.38
CA GLN A 67 9.83 3.69 8.96
C GLN A 67 8.68 4.28 8.13
N SER A 68 8.36 3.69 6.97
CA SER A 68 7.30 4.14 6.09
C SER A 68 6.57 2.96 5.46
N SER A 69 5.27 2.87 5.73
CA SER A 69 4.40 1.90 5.04
C SER A 69 4.52 2.08 3.53
N VAL A 70 4.49 3.33 3.04
CA VAL A 70 4.62 3.64 1.62
C VAL A 70 5.92 3.11 1.03
N LEU A 71 7.07 3.31 1.66
CA LEU A 71 8.34 2.77 1.15
C LEU A 71 8.36 1.25 1.17
N ARG A 72 7.91 0.62 2.26
CA ARG A 72 7.84 -0.84 2.37
C ARG A 72 6.95 -1.45 1.27
N THR A 73 5.77 -0.89 1.04
CA THR A 73 4.85 -1.32 -0.03
C THR A 73 5.44 -1.08 -1.42
N ARG A 74 6.08 0.07 -1.66
CA ARG A 74 6.77 0.36 -2.94
C ARG A 74 7.87 -0.67 -3.22
N GLU A 75 8.71 -0.98 -2.23
CA GLU A 75 9.78 -1.97 -2.39
C GLU A 75 9.24 -3.36 -2.67
N ALA A 76 8.23 -3.80 -1.92
CA ALA A 76 7.57 -5.08 -2.13
C ALA A 76 6.99 -5.21 -3.55
N TYR A 77 6.27 -4.19 -4.04
CA TYR A 77 5.76 -4.23 -5.41
C TYR A 77 6.85 -4.08 -6.47
N ARG A 78 7.90 -3.29 -6.25
CA ARG A 78 9.04 -3.20 -7.17
C ARG A 78 9.71 -4.56 -7.37
N ALA A 79 9.89 -5.31 -6.28
CA ALA A 79 10.43 -6.67 -6.35
C ALA A 79 9.48 -7.66 -7.07
N ALA A 80 8.18 -7.37 -7.09
CA ALA A 80 7.16 -8.19 -7.72
C ALA A 80 6.77 -7.75 -9.14
N ILE A 81 7.42 -6.74 -9.73
CA ILE A 81 7.13 -6.32 -11.11
C ILE A 81 7.36 -7.49 -12.07
N GLY A 82 6.36 -7.80 -12.89
CA GLY A 82 6.37 -8.93 -13.80
C GLY A 82 5.78 -10.22 -13.23
N GLU A 83 5.53 -10.29 -11.92
CA GLU A 83 4.90 -11.43 -11.26
C GLU A 83 3.39 -11.25 -11.12
N PHE A 84 2.66 -12.35 -10.94
CA PHE A 84 1.23 -12.34 -10.61
C PHE A 84 1.05 -12.15 -9.10
N CYS A 85 0.47 -11.02 -8.68
CA CYS A 85 0.16 -10.74 -7.29
C CYS A 85 -1.34 -10.80 -7.04
N THR A 86 -1.73 -11.32 -5.88
CA THR A 86 -3.15 -11.42 -5.50
C THR A 86 -3.77 -10.03 -5.33
N THR A 87 -4.86 -9.76 -6.05
CA THR A 87 -5.59 -8.49 -6.03
C THR A 87 -6.92 -8.60 -5.30
N THR A 88 -7.49 -9.80 -5.22
CA THR A 88 -8.78 -10.06 -4.57
C THR A 88 -8.75 -11.46 -3.96
N ALA A 89 -9.43 -11.62 -2.82
CA ALA A 89 -9.49 -12.89 -2.11
C ALA A 89 -10.88 -13.15 -1.52
N TRP A 90 -11.25 -14.42 -1.47
CA TRP A 90 -12.48 -14.95 -0.88
C TRP A 90 -12.10 -16.04 0.12
N GLY A 91 -12.71 -16.00 1.30
CA GLY A 91 -12.56 -17.08 2.27
C GLY A 91 -13.41 -18.29 1.91
N ASP A 92 -13.26 -19.34 2.71
CA ASP A 92 -14.07 -20.57 2.69
C ASP A 92 -15.57 -20.35 3.00
N TRP A 93 -15.99 -19.12 3.29
CA TRP A 93 -17.40 -18.74 3.35
C TRP A 93 -18.04 -18.60 1.96
N ALA A 94 -17.25 -18.52 0.89
CA ALA A 94 -17.77 -18.44 -0.47
C ALA A 94 -18.04 -19.84 -1.03
N ASP A 95 -19.19 -20.05 -1.66
CA ASP A 95 -19.66 -21.37 -2.13
C ASP A 95 -18.68 -22.14 -3.02
N TRP A 96 -17.76 -21.44 -3.69
CA TRP A 96 -16.77 -22.02 -4.60
C TRP A 96 -15.39 -22.25 -3.96
N VAL A 97 -15.16 -21.76 -2.73
CA VAL A 97 -13.89 -21.90 -2.02
C VAL A 97 -14.02 -23.05 -1.02
N PRO A 98 -13.23 -24.15 -1.17
CA PRO A 98 -13.24 -25.24 -0.21
C PRO A 98 -12.83 -24.81 1.19
N GLU A 99 -13.31 -25.54 2.20
CA GLU A 99 -12.89 -25.35 3.60
C GLU A 99 -11.36 -25.42 3.73
N GLY A 100 -10.79 -24.49 4.53
CA GLY A 100 -9.34 -24.39 4.71
C GLY A 100 -8.58 -23.79 3.53
N LYS A 101 -9.28 -23.27 2.50
CA LYS A 101 -8.67 -22.54 1.38
C LYS A 101 -9.09 -21.08 1.34
N VAL A 102 -8.34 -20.32 0.55
CA VAL A 102 -8.67 -18.97 0.12
C VAL A 102 -8.66 -18.98 -1.40
N GLY A 103 -9.75 -18.55 -1.99
CA GLY A 103 -9.80 -18.28 -3.41
C GLY A 103 -9.20 -16.92 -3.71
N VAL A 104 -8.33 -16.81 -4.72
CA VAL A 104 -7.68 -15.56 -5.09
C VAL A 104 -7.81 -15.28 -6.58
N ILE A 105 -7.88 -14.00 -6.92
CA ILE A 105 -7.55 -13.50 -8.25
C ILE A 105 -6.19 -12.84 -8.15
N ALA A 106 -5.28 -13.20 -9.05
CA ALA A 106 -3.96 -12.59 -9.18
C ALA A 106 -3.80 -11.94 -10.55
N ARG A 107 -3.16 -10.78 -10.58
CA ARG A 107 -2.87 -10.03 -11.80
C ARG A 107 -1.39 -9.71 -11.90
N LYS A 108 -0.88 -9.64 -13.11
CA LYS A 108 0.53 -9.33 -13.34
C LYS A 108 0.82 -7.87 -12.98
N VAL A 109 1.79 -7.63 -12.10
CA VAL A 109 2.22 -6.27 -11.72
C VAL A 109 3.03 -5.66 -12.85
N VAL A 110 2.67 -4.43 -13.26
CA VAL A 110 3.35 -3.69 -14.34
C VAL A 110 4.23 -2.58 -13.78
N SER A 111 3.73 -1.84 -12.80
CA SER A 111 4.43 -0.72 -12.18
C SER A 111 3.88 -0.43 -10.79
N VAL A 112 4.59 0.39 -10.03
CA VAL A 112 4.12 0.96 -8.76
C VAL A 112 4.45 2.44 -8.72
N ASN A 113 3.49 3.26 -8.28
CA ASN A 113 3.66 4.70 -8.22
C ASN A 113 4.31 5.16 -6.90
N HIS A 114 4.51 6.47 -6.76
CA HIS A 114 5.03 7.09 -5.55
C HIS A 114 4.08 7.01 -4.33
N LEU A 115 2.94 6.35 -4.38
CA LEU A 115 2.12 6.10 -3.19
C LEU A 115 2.13 4.62 -2.81
N GLY A 116 2.98 3.81 -3.44
CA GLY A 116 2.95 2.35 -3.26
C GLY A 116 1.75 1.70 -3.93
N ARG A 117 1.03 2.42 -4.82
CA ARG A 117 -0.14 1.87 -5.53
C ARG A 117 0.32 1.18 -6.81
N PRO A 118 0.06 -0.12 -6.98
CA PRO A 118 0.44 -0.87 -8.17
C PRO A 118 -0.48 -0.57 -9.35
N THR A 119 0.03 -0.82 -10.55
CA THR A 119 -0.75 -0.94 -11.79
C THR A 119 -0.60 -2.37 -12.28
N TYR A 120 -1.71 -2.97 -12.70
CA TYR A 120 -1.76 -4.37 -13.13
C TYR A 120 -2.07 -4.48 -14.62
N ALA A 121 -1.59 -5.54 -15.26
CA ALA A 121 -2.00 -5.93 -16.60
C ALA A 121 -3.42 -6.52 -16.58
N ASP A 122 -3.99 -6.74 -17.77
CA ASP A 122 -5.33 -7.32 -17.94
C ASP A 122 -5.36 -8.85 -17.74
N ASP A 123 -4.19 -9.52 -17.80
CA ASP A 123 -4.10 -10.95 -17.52
C ASP A 123 -4.42 -11.24 -16.05
N GLU A 124 -5.39 -12.13 -15.83
CA GLU A 124 -5.81 -12.57 -14.51
C GLU A 124 -5.73 -14.10 -14.38
N LEU A 125 -5.30 -14.56 -13.21
CA LEU A 125 -5.32 -15.97 -12.82
C LEU A 125 -6.23 -16.15 -11.62
N CYS A 126 -7.10 -17.16 -11.66
CA CYS A 126 -7.84 -17.61 -10.49
C CYS A 126 -7.15 -18.84 -9.88
N ALA A 127 -6.99 -18.83 -8.56
CA ALA A 127 -6.32 -19.92 -7.87
C ALA A 127 -6.90 -20.15 -6.47
N LEU A 128 -6.69 -21.35 -5.95
CA LEU A 128 -6.89 -21.68 -4.53
C LEU A 128 -5.53 -21.75 -3.84
N VAL A 129 -5.44 -21.09 -2.68
CA VAL A 129 -4.27 -21.13 -1.80
C VAL A 129 -4.67 -21.64 -0.42
N ASP A 130 -3.68 -22.10 0.34
CA ASP A 130 -3.90 -22.49 1.74
C ASP A 130 -4.25 -21.29 2.62
N LYS A 131 -5.26 -21.44 3.48
CA LYS A 131 -5.80 -20.35 4.31
C LYS A 131 -4.81 -19.84 5.35
N ASP A 132 -4.03 -20.72 5.96
CA ASP A 132 -3.07 -20.32 6.99
C ASP A 132 -1.82 -19.72 6.34
N ALA A 133 -1.31 -20.32 5.26
CA ALA A 133 -0.22 -19.71 4.49
C ALA A 133 -0.60 -18.32 3.94
N TYR A 134 -1.84 -18.15 3.49
CA TYR A 134 -2.32 -16.83 3.06
C TYR A 134 -2.46 -15.85 4.24
N ARG A 135 -2.80 -16.30 5.45
CA ARG A 135 -2.86 -15.42 6.62
C ARG A 135 -1.47 -14.88 6.99
N GLU A 136 -0.43 -15.69 6.83
CA GLU A 136 0.97 -15.34 7.13
C GLU A 136 1.67 -14.55 6.02
N ARG A 137 0.95 -14.21 4.95
CA ARG A 137 1.49 -13.49 3.79
C ARG A 137 2.10 -12.13 4.18
N GLY A 138 3.12 -11.72 3.44
CA GLY A 138 3.75 -10.41 3.57
C GLY A 138 2.93 -9.27 2.96
N GLU A 139 3.57 -8.10 2.83
CA GLU A 139 2.99 -6.87 2.28
C GLU A 139 2.38 -7.07 0.88
N VAL A 140 3.04 -7.86 0.04
CA VAL A 140 2.59 -8.25 -1.31
C VAL A 140 2.64 -9.76 -1.42
N THR A 141 1.58 -10.36 -1.96
CA THR A 141 1.49 -11.81 -2.13
C THR A 141 1.66 -12.16 -3.59
N VAL A 142 2.88 -12.57 -3.93
CA VAL A 142 3.22 -13.15 -5.23
C VAL A 142 2.69 -14.58 -5.26
N LEU A 143 1.87 -14.91 -6.26
CA LEU A 143 1.19 -16.20 -6.35
C LEU A 143 2.20 -17.37 -6.44
N SER A 144 3.30 -17.20 -7.17
CA SER A 144 4.36 -18.22 -7.29
C SER A 144 5.13 -18.48 -5.99
N ALA A 145 5.04 -17.58 -5.01
CA ALA A 145 5.70 -17.73 -3.70
C ALA A 145 4.86 -18.51 -2.68
N ILE A 146 3.60 -18.84 -3.01
CA ILE A 146 2.70 -19.62 -2.17
C ILE A 146 2.24 -20.86 -2.92
N ALA A 147 2.12 -21.99 -2.23
CA ALA A 147 1.56 -23.20 -2.83
C ALA A 147 0.11 -22.91 -3.26
N HIS A 148 -0.17 -23.11 -4.55
CA HIS A 148 -1.43 -22.75 -5.16
C HIS A 148 -1.87 -23.77 -6.21
N THR A 149 -3.17 -23.82 -6.45
CA THR A 149 -3.76 -24.58 -7.55
C THR A 149 -4.54 -23.61 -8.43
N ILE A 150 -4.13 -23.48 -9.70
CA ILE A 150 -4.87 -22.68 -10.68
C ILE A 150 -6.20 -23.38 -10.98
N ILE A 151 -7.28 -22.61 -10.99
CA ILE A 151 -8.62 -23.08 -11.31
C ILE A 151 -9.27 -22.19 -12.37
N ASP A 152 -10.28 -22.71 -13.05
CA ASP A 152 -11.13 -21.86 -13.87
C ASP A 152 -11.95 -20.92 -12.96
N PRO A 153 -12.07 -19.62 -13.29
CA PRO A 153 -12.88 -18.71 -12.51
C PRO A 153 -14.35 -19.18 -12.48
N PRO A 154 -14.98 -19.28 -11.28
CA PRO A 154 -16.39 -19.64 -11.18
C PRO A 154 -17.27 -18.58 -11.84
N GLU A 155 -18.40 -19.01 -12.40
CA GLU A 155 -19.32 -18.12 -13.15
C GLU A 155 -19.77 -16.90 -12.35
N THR A 156 -19.88 -17.04 -11.02
CA THR A 156 -20.30 -15.98 -10.10
C THR A 156 -19.33 -14.82 -9.99
N ILE A 157 -18.04 -15.03 -10.31
CA ILE A 157 -17.00 -13.98 -10.25
C ILE A 157 -16.38 -13.67 -11.61
N ARG A 158 -16.77 -14.39 -12.67
CA ARG A 158 -16.33 -14.04 -14.03
C ARG A 158 -16.75 -12.60 -14.33
N PRO A 159 -15.84 -11.76 -14.85
CA PRO A 159 -16.22 -10.45 -15.33
C PRO A 159 -17.35 -10.62 -16.34
N LYS A 160 -18.51 -10.01 -16.08
CA LYS A 160 -19.55 -9.90 -17.10
C LYS A 160 -18.96 -9.06 -18.23
N ARG A 161 -18.40 -9.70 -19.26
CA ARG A 161 -17.98 -8.99 -20.47
C ARG A 161 -19.23 -8.31 -21.01
N ILE A 162 -19.28 -6.98 -20.89
CA ILE A 162 -20.25 -6.19 -21.62
C ILE A 162 -19.80 -6.29 -23.07
N ALA A 163 -20.64 -6.93 -23.90
CA ALA A 163 -20.44 -7.07 -25.34
C ALA A 163 -20.48 -5.71 -26.05
#